data_AF-A0A2V7S7A1-F1
#
_entry.id   AF-A0A2V7S7A1-F1
#
_cell.length_a   1.000
_cell.length_b   1.000
_cell.length_c   1.000
_cell.angle_alpha   90.00
_cell.angle_beta   90.00
_cell.angle_gamma   90.00
#
_symmetry.space_group_name_H-M   'P 1'
#
loop_
_entity.id
_entity.type
_entity.pdbx_description
1 polymer ?
#
loop_
_entity_poly.entity_id
_entity_poly.type
_entity_poly.pdbx_seq_one_letter_code
_entity_poly.pdbx_strand_id
1 'polypeptide(L)'
;ATLRDAVHGRQQLHLTLDSGGEAAREVDAVIENVAPGEPSARLLFLAVDVSRELLLQRRLLKADRLSQLGALVSGVAHELNNPLSAIAAFAELLKIDTKSPEHRESAEIIHAEAMRAGRVVQTLLDFARQRPRVRQAVAIKDVAERVVALHKSDLKRARVEAAILIP
;
A
#
# COMPACT_ATOMS: atom_id res chain seq x y z
N ALA A 1 35.69 8.79 19.24
CA ALA A 1 35.67 10.26 19.09
C ALA A 1 34.66 10.87 20.06
N THR A 2 33.41 10.44 19.99
CA THR A 2 32.24 10.95 20.74
C THR A 2 32.38 11.11 22.26
N LEU A 3 33.06 10.22 22.99
CA LEU A 3 33.28 10.41 24.44
C LEU A 3 34.22 11.57 24.78
N ARG A 4 35.24 11.81 23.94
CA ARG A 4 36.16 12.94 24.10
C ARG A 4 35.46 14.25 23.82
N ASP A 5 34.59 14.26 22.81
CA ASP A 5 33.80 15.42 22.42
C ASP A 5 32.72 15.73 23.48
N ALA A 6 32.19 14.71 24.16
CA ALA A 6 31.22 14.86 25.25
C ALA A 6 31.76 15.60 26.49
N VAL A 7 33.08 15.62 26.69
CA VAL A 7 33.72 16.39 27.77
C VAL A 7 33.53 17.89 27.57
N HIS A 8 33.49 18.34 26.32
CA HIS A 8 33.46 19.75 25.94
C HIS A 8 32.09 20.23 25.47
N GLY A 9 31.12 19.34 25.28
CA GLY A 9 29.76 19.72 24.90
C GLY A 9 28.81 18.54 24.82
N ARG A 10 27.51 18.83 24.96
CA ARG A 10 26.44 17.84 24.85
C ARG A 10 26.50 17.11 23.51
N GLN A 11 26.47 15.77 23.55
CA GLN A 11 26.41 14.92 22.37
C GLN A 11 25.04 14.24 22.30
N GLN A 12 24.44 14.23 21.12
CA GLN A 12 23.20 13.51 20.84
C GLN A 12 23.47 12.46 19.78
N LEU A 13 23.00 11.24 20.03
CA LEU A 13 23.32 10.04 19.28
C LEU A 13 22.03 9.33 18.96
N HIS A 14 21.89 8.89 17.71
CA HIS A 14 20.88 7.91 17.34
C HIS A 14 21.57 6.58 17.11
N LEU A 15 21.18 5.57 17.88
CA LEU A 15 21.83 4.27 17.90
C LEU A 15 20.79 3.19 17.61
N THR A 16 21.16 2.24 16.78
CA THR A 16 20.40 1.00 16.63
C THR A 16 21.10 -0.08 17.45
N LEU A 17 20.45 -0.55 18.50
CA LEU A 17 20.97 -1.61 19.37
C LEU A 17 20.43 -2.95 18.92
N ASP A 18 21.33 -3.84 18.51
CA ASP A 18 21.02 -5.23 18.21
C ASP A 18 21.45 -6.11 19.39
N SER A 19 20.47 -6.58 20.17
CA SER A 19 20.67 -7.54 21.24
C SER A 19 20.39 -8.92 20.63
N GLY A 20 21.42 -9.56 20.07
CA GLY A 20 21.31 -10.80 19.30
C GLY A 20 20.26 -11.78 19.87
N GLY A 21 19.17 -11.95 19.13
CA GLY A 21 18.00 -12.75 19.52
C GLY A 21 16.69 -11.95 19.65
N GLU A 22 16.78 -10.63 19.86
CA GLU A 22 15.63 -9.72 19.87
C GLU A 22 15.60 -8.78 18.65
N ALA A 23 14.44 -8.18 18.38
CA ALA A 23 14.33 -7.17 17.34
C ALA A 23 15.18 -5.94 17.70
N ALA A 24 15.96 -5.47 16.73
CA ALA A 24 16.78 -4.28 16.87
C ALA A 24 15.96 -3.08 17.39
N ARG A 25 16.52 -2.35 18.36
CA ARG A 25 15.90 -1.20 19.02
C ARG A 25 16.55 0.09 18.54
N GLU A 26 15.71 1.07 18.23
CA GLU A 26 16.15 2.44 17.95
C GLU A 26 16.22 3.20 19.28
N VAL A 27 17.36 3.79 19.57
CA VAL A 27 17.65 4.45 20.83
C VAL A 27 18.20 5.84 20.58
N ASP A 28 17.54 6.83 21.18
CA ASP A 28 18.09 8.17 21.30
C ASP A 28 18.91 8.24 22.58
N ALA A 29 20.20 8.55 22.44
CA ALA A 29 21.12 8.68 23.55
C ALA A 29 21.70 10.10 23.61
N VAL A 30 21.88 10.60 24.82
CA VAL A 30 22.51 11.88 25.11
C VAL A 30 23.66 11.65 26.09
N ILE A 31 24.80 12.25 25.77
CA ILE A 31 25.95 12.32 26.67
C ILE A 31 26.16 13.78 27.06
N GLU A 32 26.16 14.05 28.36
CA GLU A 32 26.29 15.41 28.89
C GLU A 32 27.31 15.45 30.02
N ASN A 33 28.22 16.43 29.98
CA ASN A 33 29.12 16.71 31.10
C ASN A 33 28.37 17.50 32.17
N VAL A 34 28.07 16.87 33.30
CA VAL A 34 27.34 17.48 34.42
C VAL A 34 28.24 18.25 35.38
N ALA A 35 29.54 18.32 35.09
CA ALA A 35 30.53 19.05 35.88
C ALA A 35 31.48 19.87 34.97
N PRO A 36 30.96 20.84 34.20
CA PRO A 36 31.79 21.65 33.32
C PRO A 36 32.78 22.50 34.14
N GLY A 37 34.05 22.48 33.76
CA GLY A 37 35.12 23.27 34.39
C GLY A 37 35.82 22.60 35.58
N GLU A 38 35.35 21.44 36.04
CA GLU A 38 36.08 20.63 37.02
C GLU A 38 37.24 19.86 36.37
N PRO A 39 38.35 19.59 37.09
CA PRO A 39 39.47 18.81 36.57
C PRO A 39 39.09 17.37 36.17
N SER A 40 38.02 16.83 36.76
CA SER A 40 37.49 15.50 36.47
C SER A 40 36.12 15.62 35.82
N ALA A 41 36.04 15.28 34.53
CA ALA A 41 34.78 15.28 33.80
C ALA A 41 33.82 14.24 34.38
N ARG A 42 32.57 14.64 34.64
CA ARG A 42 31.50 13.73 35.04
C ARG A 42 30.49 13.64 33.91
N LEU A 43 30.44 12.50 33.23
CA LEU A 43 29.54 12.30 32.09
C LEU A 43 28.28 11.56 32.54
N LEU A 44 27.12 12.15 32.26
CA LEU A 44 25.83 11.48 32.32
C LEU A 44 25.50 10.91 30.94
N PHE A 45 25.24 9.61 30.88
CA PHE A 45 24.72 8.94 29.71
C PHE A 45 23.25 8.62 29.95
N LEU A 46 22.37 9.17 29.12
CA LEU A 46 20.94 8.85 29.11
C LEU A 46 20.60 8.21 27.77
N ALA A 47 19.88 7.09 27.78
CA ALA A 47 19.41 6.42 26.57
C ALA A 47 17.93 6.07 26.71
N VAL A 48 17.15 6.36 25.67
CA VAL A 48 15.71 6.11 25.62
C VAL A 48 15.38 5.29 24.38
N ASP A 49 14.67 4.17 24.56
CA ASP A 49 14.12 3.39 23.44
C ASP A 49 12.98 4.19 22.79
N VAL A 50 13.19 4.56 21.52
CA VAL A 50 12.25 5.32 20.68
C VAL A 50 11.66 4.47 19.55
N SER A 51 11.89 3.15 19.56
CA SER A 51 11.46 2.23 18.51
C SER A 51 9.96 2.32 18.22
N ARG A 52 9.13 2.38 19.27
CA ARG A 52 7.67 2.45 19.14
C ARG A 52 7.22 3.76 18.52
N GLU A 53 7.79 4.88 18.96
CA GLU A 53 7.45 6.21 18.46
C GLU A 53 7.84 6.34 16.98
N LEU A 54 9.06 5.95 16.61
CA LEU A 54 9.51 5.95 15.22
C LEU A 54 8.67 5.03 14.33
N LEU A 55 8.27 3.85 14.83
CA LEU A 55 7.38 2.95 14.10
C LEU A 55 6.02 3.62 13.82
N LEU A 56 5.44 4.30 14.82
CA LEU A 56 4.17 5.00 14.68
C LEU A 56 4.30 6.20 13.73
N GLN A 57 5.35 7.01 13.85
CA GLN A 57 5.64 8.11 12.94
C GLN A 57 5.82 7.63 11.50
N ARG A 58 6.60 6.56 11.28
CA ARG A 58 6.75 5.93 9.95
C ARG A 58 5.41 5.46 9.40
N ARG A 59 4.54 4.87 10.24
CA ARG A 59 3.17 4.47 9.83
C ARG A 59 2.30 5.67 9.48
N LEU A 60 2.35 6.75 10.27
CA LEU A 60 1.61 7.99 10.00
C LEU A 60 2.06 8.63 8.69
N LEU A 61 3.36 8.80 8.47
CA LEU A 61 3.92 9.33 7.23
C LEU A 61 3.52 8.47 6.02
N LYS A 62 3.57 7.14 6.16
CA LYS A 62 3.12 6.22 5.11
C LYS A 62 1.62 6.36 4.83
N ALA A 63 0.80 6.50 5.89
CA ALA A 63 -0.63 6.67 5.76
C ALA A 63 -0.99 7.99 5.06
N ASP A 64 -0.34 9.09 5.45
CA ASP A 64 -0.50 10.41 4.85
C ASP A 64 -0.10 10.40 3.36
N ARG A 65 1.08 9.86 3.04
CA ARG A 65 1.55 9.73 1.64
C ARG A 65 0.56 8.96 0.77
N LEU A 66 0.04 7.85 1.27
CA LEU A 66 -0.95 7.05 0.55
C LEU A 66 -2.30 7.76 0.43
N SER A 67 -2.71 8.56 1.43
CA SER A 67 -3.93 9.39 1.37
C SER A 67 -3.82 10.45 0.27
N GLN A 68 -2.69 11.16 0.21
CA GLN A 68 -2.40 12.14 -0.84
C GLN A 68 -2.38 11.48 -2.23
N LEU A 69 -1.74 10.31 -2.35
CA LEU A 69 -1.78 9.51 -3.57
C LEU A 69 -3.21 9.11 -3.94
N GLY A 70 -4.05 8.75 -2.96
CA GLY A 70 -5.47 8.44 -3.13
C GLY A 70 -6.28 9.57 -3.72
N ALA A 71 -6.09 10.80 -3.22
CA ALA A 71 -6.76 11.98 -3.74
C ALA A 71 -6.37 12.25 -5.21
N LEU A 72 -5.07 12.18 -5.52
CA LEU A 72 -4.56 12.37 -6.89
C LEU A 72 -5.06 11.28 -7.84
N VAL A 73 -4.93 10.01 -7.45
CA VAL A 73 -5.38 8.86 -8.25
C VAL A 73 -6.88 8.90 -8.47
N SER A 74 -7.68 9.38 -7.51
CA SER A 74 -9.13 9.54 -7.71
C SER A 74 -9.48 10.57 -8.79
N GLY A 75 -8.75 11.68 -8.88
CA GLY A 75 -8.93 12.66 -9.95
C GLY A 75 -8.53 12.09 -11.31
N VAL A 76 -7.32 11.54 -11.40
CA VAL A 76 -6.80 10.92 -12.62
C VAL A 76 -7.68 9.77 -13.10
N ALA A 77 -8.17 8.94 -12.19
CA ALA A 77 -9.03 7.81 -12.55
C ALA A 77 -10.37 8.24 -13.15
N HIS A 78 -10.97 9.31 -12.65
CA HIS A 78 -12.19 9.85 -13.25
C HIS A 78 -11.91 10.35 -14.67
N GLU A 79 -10.83 11.10 -14.85
CA GLU A 79 -10.42 11.61 -16.16
C GLU A 79 -10.02 10.52 -17.16
N LEU A 80 -9.47 9.40 -16.70
CA LEU A 80 -9.15 8.23 -17.55
C LEU A 80 -10.38 7.38 -17.87
N ASN A 81 -11.28 7.19 -16.91
CA ASN A 81 -12.49 6.41 -17.13
C ASN A 81 -13.40 7.03 -18.19
N ASN A 82 -13.40 8.37 -18.32
CA ASN A 82 -14.21 9.08 -19.32
C ASN A 82 -13.87 8.70 -20.78
N PRO A 83 -12.62 8.89 -21.28
CA PRO A 83 -12.25 8.49 -22.63
C PRO A 83 -12.32 6.98 -22.82
N LEU A 84 -11.99 6.16 -21.81
CA LEU A 84 -12.13 4.70 -21.91
C LEU A 84 -13.58 4.26 -22.09
N SER A 85 -14.52 4.89 -21.39
CA SER A 85 -15.95 4.63 -21.54
C SER A 85 -16.43 5.04 -22.94
N ALA A 86 -15.97 6.17 -23.46
CA ALA A 86 -16.28 6.60 -24.82
C ALA A 86 -15.73 5.63 -25.88
N ILE A 87 -14.48 5.20 -25.75
CA ILE A 87 -13.85 4.22 -26.66
C ILE A 87 -14.63 2.91 -26.64
N ALA A 88 -14.99 2.40 -25.47
CA ALA A 88 -15.80 1.18 -25.34
C ALA A 88 -17.16 1.35 -26.01
N ALA A 89 -17.86 2.48 -25.78
CA ALA A 89 -19.16 2.75 -26.39
C ALA A 89 -19.09 2.82 -27.92
N PHE A 90 -18.11 3.53 -28.49
CA PHE A 90 -17.93 3.60 -29.94
C PHE A 90 -17.56 2.27 -30.56
N ALA A 91 -16.73 1.46 -29.89
CA ALA A 91 -16.42 0.11 -30.33
C ALA A 91 -17.67 -0.78 -30.33
N GLU A 92 -18.55 -0.64 -29.33
CA GLU A 92 -19.82 -1.35 -29.26
C GLU A 92 -20.77 -0.95 -30.40
N LEU A 93 -20.87 0.34 -30.71
CA LEU A 93 -21.63 0.83 -31.88
C LEU A 93 -21.06 0.30 -33.20
N LEU A 94 -19.73 0.30 -33.36
CA LEU A 94 -19.08 -0.19 -34.57
C LEU A 94 -19.34 -1.69 -34.80
N LYS A 95 -19.40 -2.49 -33.74
CA LYS A 95 -19.78 -3.91 -33.81
C LYS A 95 -21.19 -4.12 -34.37
N ILE A 96 -22.12 -3.23 -34.02
CA ILE A 96 -23.53 -3.27 -34.45
C ILE A 96 -23.65 -2.84 -35.90
N ASP A 97 -22.99 -1.76 -36.31
CA ASP A 97 -23.18 -1.15 -37.63
C ASP A 97 -22.36 -1.83 -38.75
N THR A 98 -21.27 -2.52 -38.42
CA THR A 98 -20.39 -3.11 -39.44
C THR A 98 -20.92 -4.44 -40.01
N LYS A 99 -20.82 -4.58 -41.33
CA LYS A 99 -21.03 -5.85 -42.06
C LYS A 99 -19.72 -6.59 -42.35
N SER A 100 -18.57 -5.94 -42.17
CA SER A 100 -17.25 -6.54 -42.36
C SER A 100 -16.88 -7.38 -41.13
N PRO A 101 -16.60 -8.69 -41.27
CA PRO A 101 -16.12 -9.52 -40.16
C PRO A 101 -14.83 -8.99 -39.53
N GLU A 102 -13.89 -8.49 -40.35
CA GLU A 102 -12.61 -7.95 -39.89
C GLU A 102 -12.78 -6.68 -39.05
N HIS A 103 -13.69 -5.80 -39.44
CA HIS A 103 -14.01 -4.60 -38.65
C HIS A 103 -14.73 -4.97 -37.35
N ARG A 104 -15.55 -6.02 -37.36
CA ARG A 104 -16.21 -6.51 -36.13
C ARG A 104 -15.20 -7.06 -35.15
N GLU A 105 -14.26 -7.88 -35.62
CA GLU A 105 -13.15 -8.39 -34.80
C GLU A 105 -12.29 -7.25 -34.24
N SER A 106 -11.93 -6.27 -35.08
CA SER A 106 -11.19 -5.09 -34.63
C SER A 106 -11.94 -4.32 -33.53
N ALA A 107 -13.26 -4.13 -33.69
CA ALA A 107 -14.09 -3.45 -32.71
C ALA A 107 -14.20 -4.25 -31.39
N GLU A 108 -14.27 -5.59 -31.45
CA GLU A 108 -14.23 -6.44 -30.26
C GLU A 108 -12.91 -6.29 -29.49
N ILE A 109 -11.77 -6.23 -30.18
CA ILE A 109 -10.45 -6.02 -29.59
C ILE A 109 -10.39 -4.64 -28.90
N ILE A 110 -10.82 -3.57 -29.59
CA ILE A 110 -10.84 -2.20 -29.03
C ILE A 110 -11.69 -2.14 -27.76
N HIS A 111 -12.90 -2.72 -27.80
CA HIS A 111 -13.77 -2.79 -26.63
C HIS A 111 -13.11 -3.54 -25.46
N ALA A 112 -12.50 -4.70 -25.74
CA ALA A 112 -11.83 -5.51 -24.73
C ALA A 112 -10.66 -4.77 -24.06
N GLU A 113 -9.85 -4.04 -24.84
CA GLU A 113 -8.72 -3.27 -24.31
C GLU A 113 -9.17 -2.02 -23.54
N ALA A 114 -10.22 -1.32 -23.97
CA ALA A 114 -10.81 -0.23 -23.18
C ALA A 114 -11.31 -0.71 -21.81
N MET A 115 -12.00 -1.85 -21.78
CA MET A 115 -12.45 -2.48 -20.53
C MET A 115 -11.28 -2.95 -19.66
N ARG A 116 -10.20 -3.44 -20.28
CA ARG A 116 -8.98 -3.84 -19.57
C ARG A 116 -8.28 -2.65 -18.93
N ALA A 117 -8.13 -1.55 -19.66
CA ALA A 117 -7.56 -0.32 -19.13
C ALA A 117 -8.40 0.21 -17.95
N GLY A 118 -9.73 0.15 -18.04
CA GLY A 118 -10.63 0.49 -16.92
C GLY A 118 -10.38 -0.36 -15.67
N ARG A 119 -10.13 -1.67 -15.81
CA ARG A 119 -9.77 -2.55 -14.69
C ARG A 119 -8.42 -2.17 -14.05
N VAL A 120 -7.44 -1.75 -14.85
CA VAL A 120 -6.14 -1.27 -14.34
C VAL A 120 -6.33 0.01 -13.53
N VAL A 121 -7.10 0.96 -14.03
CA VAL A 121 -7.46 2.20 -13.32
C VAL A 121 -8.19 1.89 -12.01
N GLN A 122 -9.14 0.94 -12.02
CA GLN A 122 -9.86 0.53 -10.81
C GLN A 122 -8.94 -0.12 -9.77
N THR A 123 -7.97 -0.94 -10.19
CA THR A 123 -7.00 -1.56 -9.28
C THR A 123 -6.12 -0.51 -8.60
N LEU A 124 -5.70 0.52 -9.34
CA LEU A 124 -4.98 1.67 -8.82
C LEU A 124 -5.82 2.47 -7.81
N LEU A 125 -7.10 2.71 -8.12
CA LEU A 125 -8.04 3.35 -7.20
C LEU A 125 -8.21 2.56 -5.89
N ASP A 126 -8.36 1.24 -5.98
CA ASP A 126 -8.57 0.38 -4.82
C ASP A 126 -7.32 0.32 -3.93
N PHE A 127 -6.13 0.35 -4.54
CA PHE A 127 -4.88 0.47 -3.80
C PHE A 127 -4.76 1.83 -3.07
N ALA A 128 -5.13 2.91 -3.74
CA ALA A 128 -4.98 4.26 -3.23
C ALA A 128 -6.05 4.62 -2.18
N ARG A 129 -7.25 4.04 -2.29
CA ARG A 129 -8.29 4.13 -1.27
C ARG A 129 -7.93 3.25 -0.08
N GLN A 130 -7.33 3.86 0.95
CA GLN A 130 -7.32 3.31 2.31
C GLN A 130 -8.75 3.31 2.89
N ARG A 131 -9.67 2.51 2.33
CA ARG A 131 -10.96 2.32 2.99
C ARG A 131 -10.67 1.87 4.42
N PRO A 132 -11.28 2.50 5.44
CA PRO A 132 -11.23 1.96 6.78
C PRO A 132 -11.66 0.51 6.67
N ARG A 133 -10.82 -0.43 7.13
CA ARG A 133 -11.21 -1.83 7.17
C ARG A 133 -12.37 -1.92 8.15
N VAL A 134 -13.59 -1.94 7.62
CA VAL A 134 -14.79 -2.11 8.43
C VAL A 134 -14.77 -3.55 8.93
N ARG A 135 -14.52 -3.72 10.23
CA ARG A 135 -14.71 -5.01 10.89
C ARG A 135 -16.21 -5.19 11.09
N GLN A 136 -16.77 -6.16 10.40
CA GLN A 136 -18.14 -6.58 10.56
C GLN A 136 -18.19 -8.11 10.60
N ALA A 137 -19.21 -8.65 11.28
CA ALA A 137 -19.49 -10.08 11.18
C ALA A 137 -19.83 -10.41 9.72
N VAL A 138 -19.20 -11.46 9.19
CA VAL A 138 -19.45 -11.96 7.83
C VAL A 138 -19.61 -13.47 7.89
N ALA A 139 -20.57 -14.00 7.15
CA ALA A 139 -20.67 -15.43 6.93
C ALA A 139 -19.57 -15.85 5.95
N ILE A 140 -18.61 -16.66 6.42
CA ILE A 140 -17.48 -17.13 5.59
C ILE A 140 -18.00 -17.91 4.38
N LYS A 141 -19.11 -18.65 4.54
CA LYS A 141 -19.79 -19.37 3.47
C LYS A 141 -20.17 -18.47 2.30
N ASP A 142 -20.86 -17.36 2.57
CA ASP A 142 -21.32 -16.44 1.53
C ASP A 142 -20.14 -15.80 0.79
N VAL A 143 -19.04 -15.52 1.49
CA VAL A 143 -17.83 -14.99 0.86
C VAL A 143 -17.21 -16.03 -0.08
N ALA A 144 -17.08 -17.28 0.38
CA ALA A 144 -16.54 -18.36 -0.41
C ALA A 144 -17.39 -18.65 -1.66
N GLU A 145 -18.72 -18.69 -1.51
CA GLU A 145 -19.66 -18.92 -2.62
C GLU A 145 -19.56 -17.83 -3.70
N ARG A 146 -19.49 -16.55 -3.30
CA ARG A 146 -19.32 -15.45 -4.26
C ARG A 146 -18.01 -15.54 -5.02
N VAL A 147 -16.91 -15.91 -4.36
CA VAL A 147 -15.60 -16.07 -5.02
C VAL A 147 -15.64 -17.21 -6.02
N VAL A 148 -16.21 -18.36 -5.67
CA VAL A 148 -16.37 -19.48 -6.62
C VAL A 148 -17.27 -19.09 -7.79
N ALA A 149 -18.35 -18.35 -7.54
CA ALA A 149 -19.26 -17.88 -8.59
C ALA A 149 -18.56 -16.95 -9.60
N LEU A 150 -17.69 -16.05 -9.12
CA LEU A 150 -16.89 -15.15 -9.96
C LEU A 150 -15.98 -15.90 -10.95
N HIS A 151 -15.47 -17.06 -10.55
CA HIS A 151 -14.57 -17.88 -11.39
C HIS A 151 -15.27 -19.02 -12.12
N LYS A 152 -16.60 -19.07 -12.10
CA LYS A 152 -17.38 -20.18 -12.68
C LYS A 152 -17.06 -20.43 -14.15
N SER A 153 -16.86 -19.39 -14.95
CA SER A 153 -16.50 -19.50 -16.36
C SER A 153 -15.10 -20.10 -16.56
N ASP A 154 -14.14 -19.69 -15.75
CA ASP A 154 -12.75 -20.14 -15.83
C ASP A 154 -12.63 -21.59 -15.39
N LEU A 155 -13.29 -21.95 -14.29
CA LEU A 155 -13.40 -23.33 -13.78
C LEU A 155 -14.04 -24.26 -14.82
N LYS A 156 -15.12 -23.82 -15.47
CA LYS A 156 -15.78 -24.59 -16.53
C LYS A 156 -14.86 -24.79 -17.74
N ARG A 157 -14.13 -23.75 -18.16
CA ARG A 157 -13.18 -23.84 -19.29
C ARG A 157 -12.01 -24.77 -18.96
N ALA A 158 -11.54 -24.75 -17.72
CA ALA A 158 -10.47 -25.60 -17.23
C ALA A 158 -10.92 -27.03 -16.86
N ARG A 159 -12.23 -27.32 -16.90
CA ARG A 159 -12.84 -28.59 -16.45
C ARG A 159 -12.47 -28.95 -15.01
N VAL A 160 -12.44 -27.94 -14.14
CA VAL A 160 -12.15 -28.10 -12.71
C VAL A 160 -13.45 -27.96 -11.91
N GLU A 161 -13.71 -28.93 -11.03
CA GLU A 161 -14.76 -28.82 -10.02
C GLU A 161 -14.21 -28.18 -8.74
N ALA A 162 -14.98 -27.26 -8.16
CA ALA A 162 -14.63 -26.60 -6.91
C ALA A 162 -15.66 -26.94 -5.83
N ALA A 163 -15.19 -27.28 -4.63
CA ALA A 163 -16.01 -27.54 -3.46
C ALA A 163 -15.59 -26.60 -2.31
N ILE A 164 -16.57 -26.13 -1.53
CA ILE A 164 -16.34 -25.28 -0.36
C ILE A 164 -16.51 -26.14 0.89
N LEU A 165 -15.43 -26.31 1.65
CA LEU A 165 -15.41 -26.99 2.93
C LEU A 165 -15.09 -25.96 4.01
N ILE A 166 -16.07 -25.64 4.84
CA ILE A 166 -15.91 -24.74 5.99
C ILE A 166 -16.22 -25.58 7.23
N PRO A 167 -15.26 -25.74 8.17
CA PRO A 167 -15.44 -26.53 9.38
C PRO A 167 -16.42 -25.91 10.37
#